data_AF-A0A1M5ZUE8-F1
#
_entry.id   AF-A0A1M5ZUE8-F1
#
_cell.length_a   1.000
_cell.length_b   1.000
_cell.length_c   1.000
_cell.angle_alpha   90.00
_cell.angle_beta   90.00
_cell.angle_gamma   90.00
#
_symmetry.space_group_name_H-M   'P 1'
#
loop_
_entity.id
_entity.type
_entity.pdbx_description
1 polymer ?
#
loop_
_entity_poly.entity_id
_entity_poly.type
_entity_poly.pdbx_seq_one_letter_code
_entity_poly.pdbx_strand_id
1 'polypeptide(L)'
;MYFGPLTSLRRVETVLDYLKDFYPIRKCSTPRLVKRTDGCLFLQLGTCLGVCSGRVSPDEYKVYIEEIWQLLNGNDRIAVHELSGKINTAIENFNFEKVAQYSGYLLGLRHVIGKQRLVRSSSKNRNVLAVELINNELPKSKGTRFFIEK
;
A
#
# COMPACT_ATOMS: atom_id res chain seq x y z
N MET A 1 -10.92 3.41 -8.91
CA MET A 1 -10.21 2.57 -7.92
C MET A 1 -9.94 3.43 -6.70
N TYR A 2 -10.42 3.01 -5.52
CA TYR A 2 -10.32 3.78 -4.28
C TYR A 2 -9.78 2.87 -3.17
N PHE A 3 -8.72 3.31 -2.49
CA PHE A 3 -8.16 2.67 -1.30
C PHE A 3 -8.25 3.66 -0.15
N GLY A 4 -9.06 3.33 0.87
CA GLY A 4 -9.30 4.25 1.98
C GLY A 4 -10.48 3.84 2.84
N PRO A 5 -10.66 4.47 4.01
CA PRO A 5 -9.78 5.47 4.63
C PRO A 5 -8.50 4.84 5.21
N LEU A 6 -7.33 5.39 4.83
CA LEU A 6 -6.03 4.97 5.36
C LEU A 6 -5.61 5.94 6.48
N THR A 7 -5.36 5.40 7.67
CA THR A 7 -5.16 6.22 8.88
C THR A 7 -3.72 6.70 9.05
N SER A 8 -2.78 6.27 8.21
CA SER A 8 -1.36 6.63 8.33
C SER A 8 -0.77 7.00 6.97
N LEU A 9 -0.57 8.30 6.75
CA LEU A 9 0.05 8.83 5.53
C LEU A 9 1.44 8.21 5.28
N ARG A 10 2.27 8.13 6.33
CA ARG A 10 3.61 7.54 6.27
C ARG A 10 3.60 6.10 5.76
N ARG A 11 2.60 5.30 6.13
CA ARG A 11 2.47 3.91 5.65
C ARG A 11 2.08 3.88 4.17
N VAL A 12 1.24 4.81 3.73
CA VAL A 12 0.89 4.96 2.31
C VAL A 12 2.13 5.33 1.50
N GLU A 13 2.90 6.32 1.94
CA GLU A 13 4.15 6.73 1.30
C GLU A 13 5.14 5.57 1.20
N THR A 14 5.31 4.81 2.30
CA THR A 14 6.18 3.62 2.33
C THR A 14 5.75 2.58 1.28
N VAL A 15 4.45 2.35 1.12
CA VAL A 15 3.93 1.43 0.09
C VAL A 15 4.13 2.01 -1.32
N LEU A 16 3.93 3.31 -1.52
CA LEU A 16 4.20 3.96 -2.79
C LEU A 16 5.67 3.83 -3.19
N ASP A 17 6.60 3.95 -2.24
CA ASP A 17 8.02 3.77 -2.51
C ASP A 17 8.37 2.32 -2.84
N TYR A 18 7.78 1.35 -2.13
CA TYR A 18 7.84 -0.06 -2.53
C TYR A 18 7.37 -0.26 -3.98
N LEU A 19 6.20 0.28 -4.34
CA LEU A 19 5.66 0.12 -5.69
C LEU A 19 6.57 0.72 -6.75
N LYS A 20 7.17 1.89 -6.50
CA LYS A 20 8.15 2.49 -7.40
C LYS A 20 9.40 1.63 -7.53
N ASP A 21 9.87 1.01 -6.46
CA ASP A 21 11.13 0.26 -6.47
C ASP A 21 11.00 -1.11 -7.13
N PHE A 22 9.81 -1.72 -7.10
CA PHE A 22 9.58 -3.07 -7.59
C PHE A 22 8.81 -3.14 -8.91
N TYR A 23 8.12 -2.07 -9.31
CA TYR A 23 7.36 -2.03 -10.57
C TYR A 23 7.86 -0.87 -11.46
N PRO A 24 7.98 -1.07 -12.79
CA PRO A 24 8.43 -0.05 -13.73
C PRO A 24 7.33 0.97 -14.06
N ILE A 25 6.67 1.50 -13.03
CA ILE A 25 5.58 2.48 -13.15
C ILE A 25 6.11 3.92 -13.18
N ARG A 26 5.24 4.85 -13.54
CA ARG A 26 5.57 6.27 -13.62
C ARG A 26 6.00 6.84 -12.26
N LYS A 27 7.22 7.37 -12.19
CA LYS A 27 7.79 8.03 -10.99
C LYS A 27 7.76 9.56 -11.01
N CYS A 28 7.30 10.18 -12.10
CA CYS A 28 7.28 11.64 -12.23
C CYS A 28 6.30 12.27 -11.23
N SER A 29 6.71 13.38 -10.60
CA SER A 29 5.86 14.16 -9.69
C SER A 29 4.75 14.94 -10.40
N THR A 30 4.90 15.21 -11.71
CA THR A 30 3.91 15.98 -12.46
C THR A 30 2.65 15.16 -12.69
N PRO A 31 1.45 15.63 -12.32
CA PRO A 31 0.21 14.87 -12.54
C PRO A 31 -0.07 14.73 -14.04
N ARG A 32 0.12 15.81 -14.81
CA ARG A 32 -0.06 15.81 -16.27
C ARG A 32 1.01 14.97 -16.95
N LEU A 33 0.59 14.20 -17.95
CA LEU A 33 1.49 13.46 -18.82
C LEU A 33 2.12 14.46 -19.80
N VAL A 34 3.40 14.78 -19.57
CA VAL A 34 4.18 15.64 -20.48
C VAL A 34 4.94 14.73 -21.43
N LYS A 35 4.76 14.92 -22.73
CA LYS A 35 5.46 14.15 -23.76
C LYS A 35 6.97 14.43 -23.67
N ARG A 36 7.77 13.37 -23.61
CA ARG A 36 9.24 13.42 -23.53
C ARG A 36 9.82 12.39 -24.50
N THR A 37 9.98 12.81 -25.75
CA THR A 37 10.47 11.96 -26.85
C THR A 37 11.92 11.52 -26.66
N ASP A 38 12.71 12.36 -26.00
CA ASP A 38 14.16 12.14 -25.81
C ASP A 38 14.45 11.20 -24.63
N GLY A 39 13.40 10.75 -23.92
CA GLY A 39 13.52 9.90 -22.74
C GLY A 39 13.78 10.70 -21.45
N CYS A 40 13.88 9.97 -20.33
CA CYS A 40 14.24 10.54 -19.03
C CYS A 40 15.11 9.55 -18.25
N LEU A 41 15.73 10.01 -17.17
CA LEU A 41 16.60 9.19 -16.33
C LEU A 41 15.91 7.89 -15.87
N PHE A 42 14.65 7.96 -15.45
CA PHE A 42 13.93 6.75 -14.99
C PHE A 42 13.74 5.71 -16.08
N LEU A 43 13.54 6.15 -17.33
CA LEU A 43 13.45 5.27 -18.50
C LEU A 43 14.82 4.64 -18.80
N GLN A 44 15.89 5.44 -18.77
CA GLN A 44 17.25 4.96 -19.02
C GLN A 44 17.72 3.95 -17.96
N LEU A 45 17.30 4.12 -16.71
CA LEU A 45 17.57 3.20 -15.61
C LEU A 45 16.64 1.96 -15.60
N GLY A 46 15.66 1.87 -16.51
CA GLY A 46 14.68 0.77 -16.54
C GLY A 46 13.67 0.77 -15.39
N THR A 47 13.70 1.78 -14.52
CA THR A 47 12.79 1.88 -13.35
C THR A 47 11.40 2.42 -13.69
N CYS A 48 11.17 2.81 -14.94
CA CYS A 48 9.91 3.29 -15.46
C CYS A 48 9.84 2.92 -16.94
N LEU A 49 8.71 2.38 -17.41
CA LEU A 49 8.53 2.07 -18.83
C LEU A 49 8.60 3.32 -19.72
N GLY A 50 8.40 4.51 -19.15
CA GLY A 50 8.50 5.75 -19.90
C GLY A 50 7.31 5.97 -20.82
N VAL A 51 6.09 5.77 -20.32
CA VAL A 51 4.82 6.06 -21.04
C VAL A 51 4.77 7.48 -21.62
N CYS A 52 5.52 8.43 -21.06
CA CYS A 52 5.65 9.78 -21.60
C CYS A 52 6.41 9.87 -22.94
N SER A 53 7.17 8.84 -23.31
CA SER A 53 7.85 8.75 -24.62
C SER A 53 6.91 8.38 -25.76
N GLY A 54 5.73 7.82 -25.45
CA GLY A 54 4.80 7.29 -26.44
C GLY A 54 5.23 5.95 -27.06
N ARG A 55 6.31 5.33 -26.59
CA ARG A 55 6.82 4.04 -27.10
C ARG A 55 6.20 2.82 -26.40
N VAL A 56 5.54 3.02 -25.26
CA VAL A 56 4.92 1.97 -24.45
C VAL A 56 3.44 1.89 -24.80
N SER A 57 2.96 0.68 -25.07
CA SER A 57 1.52 0.49 -25.33
C SER A 57 0.71 0.62 -24.02
N PRO A 58 -0.55 1.07 -24.09
CA PRO A 58 -1.42 1.08 -22.92
C PRO A 58 -1.57 -0.32 -22.28
N ASP A 59 -1.60 -1.37 -23.09
CA ASP A 59 -1.77 -2.75 -22.64
C ASP A 59 -0.55 -3.24 -21.85
N GLU A 60 0.66 -2.93 -22.32
CA GLU A 60 1.90 -3.24 -21.61
C GLU A 60 1.96 -2.55 -20.23
N TYR A 61 1.57 -1.27 -20.17
CA TYR A 61 1.51 -0.57 -18.88
C TYR A 61 0.42 -1.15 -17.96
N LYS A 62 -0.70 -1.57 -18.53
CA LYS A 62 -1.84 -2.10 -17.79
C LYS A 62 -1.50 -3.40 -17.04
N VAL A 63 -0.63 -4.26 -17.59
CA VAL A 63 -0.17 -5.48 -16.91
C VAL A 63 0.33 -5.17 -15.50
N TYR A 64 1.25 -4.20 -15.36
CA TYR A 64 1.79 -3.81 -14.05
C TYR A 64 0.74 -3.17 -13.14
N ILE A 65 -0.21 -2.41 -13.70
CA ILE A 65 -1.31 -1.84 -12.91
C ILE A 65 -2.23 -2.95 -12.38
N GLU A 66 -2.49 -3.99 -13.17
CA GLU A 66 -3.29 -5.15 -12.80
C GLU A 66 -2.61 -5.92 -11.66
N GLU A 67 -1.30 -6.14 -11.73
CA GLU A 67 -0.50 -6.78 -10.67
C GLU A 67 -0.56 -6.00 -9.36
N ILE A 68 -0.33 -4.67 -9.43
CA ILE A 68 -0.43 -3.79 -8.27
C ILE A 68 -1.85 -3.82 -7.69
N TRP A 69 -2.87 -3.87 -8.54
CA TRP A 69 -4.26 -3.97 -8.10
C TRP A 69 -4.52 -5.28 -7.36
N GLN A 70 -4.03 -6.42 -7.87
CA GLN A 70 -4.15 -7.71 -7.19
C GLN A 70 -3.44 -7.70 -5.83
N LEU A 71 -2.22 -7.16 -5.78
CA LEU A 71 -1.43 -7.01 -4.57
C LEU A 71 -2.21 -6.25 -3.49
N LEU A 72 -2.70 -5.06 -3.81
CA LEU A 72 -3.44 -4.21 -2.87
C LEU A 72 -4.80 -4.80 -2.46
N ASN A 73 -5.33 -5.76 -3.24
CA ASN A 73 -6.53 -6.51 -2.90
C ASN A 73 -6.28 -7.78 -2.07
N GLY A 74 -5.03 -8.01 -1.66
CA GLY A 74 -4.64 -9.09 -0.78
C GLY A 74 -4.08 -10.32 -1.47
N ASN A 75 -3.74 -10.24 -2.76
CA ASN A 75 -2.86 -11.23 -3.41
C ASN A 75 -1.39 -10.85 -3.15
N ASP A 76 -0.98 -10.84 -1.88
CA ASP A 76 0.28 -10.29 -1.41
C ASP A 76 1.34 -11.34 -1.11
N ARG A 77 1.00 -12.63 -1.19
CA ARG A 77 1.90 -13.75 -0.85
C ARG A 77 3.23 -13.68 -1.59
N ILE A 78 3.19 -13.39 -2.88
CA ILE A 78 4.40 -13.28 -3.72
C ILE A 78 5.26 -12.11 -3.25
N ALA A 79 4.66 -10.92 -3.11
CA ALA A 79 5.37 -9.72 -2.66
C ALA A 79 5.98 -9.87 -1.25
N VAL A 80 5.24 -10.49 -0.32
CA VAL A 80 5.72 -10.78 1.04
C VAL A 80 6.89 -11.75 1.00
N HIS A 81 6.79 -12.83 0.23
CA HIS A 81 7.87 -13.81 0.08
C HIS A 81 9.13 -13.17 -0.52
N GLU A 82 8.97 -12.37 -1.58
CA GLU A 82 10.10 -11.68 -2.21
C GLU A 82 10.79 -10.70 -1.24
N LEU A 83 10.01 -9.89 -0.51
CA LEU A 83 10.56 -8.98 0.49
C LEU A 83 11.28 -9.72 1.63
N SER A 84 10.72 -10.83 2.12
CA SER A 84 11.38 -11.67 3.12
C SER A 84 12.70 -12.24 2.61
N GLY A 85 12.75 -12.71 1.36
CA GLY A 85 13.99 -13.13 0.72
C GLY A 85 15.02 -12.00 0.67
N LYS A 86 14.62 -10.80 0.21
CA LYS A 86 15.49 -9.62 0.15
C LYS A 86 16.00 -9.16 1.52
N ILE A 87 15.20 -9.31 2.58
CA ILE A 87 15.65 -9.07 3.95
C ILE A 87 16.76 -10.05 4.33
N ASN A 88 16.55 -11.34 4.11
CA ASN A 88 17.55 -12.37 4.45
C ASN A 88 18.87 -12.13 3.70
N THR A 89 18.80 -11.90 2.39
CA THR A 89 20.00 -11.56 1.59
C THR A 89 20.67 -10.28 2.07
N ALA A 90 19.92 -9.27 2.51
CA ALA A 90 20.52 -8.05 3.05
C ALA A 90 21.20 -8.29 4.42
N ILE A 91 20.65 -9.18 5.26
CA ILE A 91 21.29 -9.61 6.53
C ILE A 91 22.60 -10.34 6.25
N GLU A 92 22.58 -11.31 5.32
CA GLU A 92 23.77 -12.08 4.93
C GLU A 92 24.90 -11.18 4.42
N ASN A 93 24.54 -10.09 3.74
CA ASN A 93 25.49 -9.10 3.22
C ASN A 93 25.79 -7.95 4.21
N PHE A 94 25.34 -8.03 5.47
CA PHE A 94 25.51 -7.00 6.50
C PHE A 94 24.99 -5.60 6.08
N ASN A 95 24.01 -5.53 5.18
CA ASN A 95 23.42 -4.28 4.70
C ASN A 95 22.18 -3.90 5.53
N PHE A 96 22.42 -3.35 6.72
CA PHE A 96 21.35 -3.03 7.68
C PHE A 96 20.41 -1.91 7.22
N GLU A 97 20.87 -1.00 6.36
CA GLU A 97 20.00 0.01 5.74
C GLU A 97 18.94 -0.64 4.85
N LYS A 98 19.34 -1.62 4.03
CA LYS A 98 18.42 -2.39 3.20
C LYS A 98 17.47 -3.24 4.04
N VAL A 99 17.96 -3.85 5.13
CA VAL A 99 17.09 -4.57 6.07
C VAL A 99 15.98 -3.66 6.62
N ALA A 100 16.34 -2.45 7.07
CA ALA A 100 15.38 -1.48 7.57
C ALA A 100 14.38 -1.04 6.49
N GLN A 101 14.87 -0.76 5.28
CA GLN A 101 14.06 -0.38 4.13
C GLN A 101 13.01 -1.46 3.79
N TYR A 102 13.46 -2.71 3.56
CA TYR A 102 12.57 -3.81 3.17
C TYR A 102 11.60 -4.20 4.29
N SER A 103 12.04 -4.15 5.55
CA SER A 103 11.15 -4.35 6.70
C SER A 103 10.07 -3.26 6.78
N GLY A 104 10.43 -2.01 6.47
CA GLY A 104 9.50 -0.90 6.33
C GLY A 104 8.43 -1.18 5.26
N TYR A 105 8.84 -1.62 4.08
CA TYR A 105 7.94 -2.01 2.99
C TYR A 105 6.97 -3.12 3.40
N LEU A 106 7.48 -4.19 4.02
CA LEU A 106 6.67 -5.31 4.48
C LEU A 106 5.60 -4.86 5.49
N LEU A 107 5.98 -4.03 6.47
CA LEU A 107 5.04 -3.49 7.46
C LEU A 107 4.03 -2.52 6.83
N GLY A 108 4.46 -1.71 5.86
CA GLY A 108 3.59 -0.82 5.10
C GLY A 108 2.52 -1.59 4.32
N LEU A 109 2.94 -2.61 3.56
CA LEU A 109 2.05 -3.46 2.77
C LEU A 109 1.02 -4.15 3.67
N ARG A 110 1.46 -4.81 4.74
CA ARG A 110 0.56 -5.47 5.70
C ARG A 110 -0.47 -4.51 6.29
N HIS A 111 -0.07 -3.26 6.58
CA HIS A 111 -0.98 -2.26 7.09
C HIS A 111 -2.06 -1.88 6.07
N VAL A 112 -1.67 -1.55 4.84
CA VAL A 112 -2.60 -1.12 3.78
C VAL A 112 -3.54 -2.25 3.39
N ILE A 113 -3.01 -3.46 3.14
CA ILE A 113 -3.80 -4.64 2.77
C ILE A 113 -4.74 -5.04 3.91
N GLY A 114 -4.25 -5.04 5.14
CA GLY A 114 -5.06 -5.35 6.32
C GLY A 114 -6.24 -4.38 6.50
N LYS A 115 -5.99 -3.07 6.34
CA LYS A 115 -7.06 -2.05 6.37
C LYS A 115 -8.05 -2.24 5.23
N GLN A 116 -7.58 -2.52 4.01
CA GLN A 116 -8.46 -2.76 2.87
C GLN A 116 -9.35 -4.00 3.07
N ARG A 117 -8.81 -5.06 3.68
CA ARG A 117 -9.60 -6.25 4.06
C ARG A 117 -10.69 -5.88 5.08
N LEU A 118 -10.38 -5.07 6.09
CA LEU A 118 -11.35 -4.62 7.09
C LEU A 118 -12.48 -3.76 6.50
N VAL A 119 -12.16 -2.84 5.59
CA VAL A 119 -13.17 -2.03 4.89
C VAL A 119 -14.09 -2.93 4.06
N ARG A 120 -13.52 -3.88 3.30
CA ARG A 120 -14.30 -4.83 2.50
C ARG A 120 -15.16 -5.78 3.34
N SER A 121 -14.66 -6.23 4.49
CA SER A 121 -15.43 -7.07 5.42
C SER A 121 -16.52 -6.26 6.13
N SER A 122 -16.26 -4.99 6.46
CA SER A 122 -17.26 -4.09 7.05
C SER A 122 -18.42 -3.81 6.08
N SER A 123 -18.14 -3.65 4.78
CA SER A 123 -19.20 -3.57 3.76
C SER A 123 -19.97 -4.87 3.56
N LYS A 124 -19.49 -6.01 4.08
CA LYS A 124 -20.18 -7.32 3.99
C LYS A 124 -20.75 -7.84 5.31
N ASN A 125 -20.29 -7.36 6.47
CA ASN A 125 -20.73 -7.77 7.80
C ASN A 125 -20.81 -6.54 8.71
N ARG A 126 -22.04 -6.10 8.98
CA ARG A 126 -22.35 -5.06 9.96
C ARG A 126 -22.22 -5.61 11.37
N ASN A 127 -21.01 -5.71 11.89
CA ASN A 127 -20.80 -5.86 13.33
C ASN A 127 -20.00 -4.64 13.81
N VAL A 128 -20.71 -3.54 14.02
CA VAL A 128 -20.14 -2.30 14.57
C VAL A 128 -20.18 -2.41 16.09
N LEU A 129 -19.02 -2.43 16.73
CA LEU A 129 -18.92 -2.28 18.18
C LEU A 129 -18.77 -0.79 18.50
N ALA A 130 -19.85 -0.14 18.91
CA ALA A 130 -19.82 1.22 19.42
C ALA A 130 -19.64 1.19 20.94
N VAL A 131 -18.71 1.99 21.46
CA VAL A 131 -18.54 2.21 22.90
C VAL A 131 -18.76 3.68 23.15
N GLU A 132 -19.89 4.00 23.80
CA GLU A 132 -20.21 5.35 24.23
C GLU A 132 -19.81 5.51 25.71
N LEU A 133 -19.07 6.58 26.01
CA LEU A 133 -18.80 6.95 27.40
C LEU A 133 -19.97 7.77 27.90
N ILE A 134 -20.72 7.21 28.85
CA ILE A 134 -21.79 7.93 29.55
C ILE A 134 -21.10 8.99 30.44
N ASN A 135 -21.07 10.23 29.96
CA ASN A 135 -20.81 11.38 30.82
C ASN A 135 -22.13 11.76 31.50
N ASN A 136 -22.40 11.14 32.64
CA ASN A 136 -23.43 11.62 33.55
C ASN A 136 -22.77 12.45 34.64
N GLU A 137 -23.23 13.69 34.81
CA GLU A 137 -23.17 14.35 36.11
C GLU A 137 -23.78 13.36 37.14
N LEU A 138 -22.91 12.94 38.06
CA LEU A 138 -22.92 11.77 38.96
C LEU A 138 -24.20 11.50 39.81
N PRO A 139 -24.30 10.41 40.62
CA PRO A 139 -23.59 9.11 40.65
C PRO A 139 -24.51 7.88 40.87
N LYS A 140 -24.21 6.74 40.21
CA LYS A 140 -24.11 5.38 40.79
C LYS A 140 -24.17 4.34 39.67
N SER A 141 -23.13 3.51 39.61
CA SER A 141 -22.83 2.47 38.62
C SER A 141 -22.25 2.95 37.27
N LYS A 142 -20.93 2.80 37.10
CA LYS A 142 -20.29 2.77 35.79
C LYS A 142 -20.70 1.46 35.11
N GLY A 143 -21.74 1.50 34.29
CA GLY A 143 -22.10 0.40 33.41
C GLY A 143 -21.53 0.65 32.01
N THR A 144 -20.66 -0.24 31.53
CA THR A 144 -20.34 -0.32 30.10
C THR A 144 -21.43 -1.15 29.43
N ARG A 145 -22.23 -0.51 28.56
CA ARG A 145 -23.28 -1.21 27.82
C ARG A 145 -22.73 -1.62 26.46
N PHE A 146 -22.55 -2.92 26.28
CA PHE A 146 -22.19 -3.51 24.99
C PHE A 146 -23.47 -3.89 24.27
N PHE A 147 -23.69 -3.35 23.08
CA PHE A 147 -24.77 -3.79 22.20
C PHE A 147 -24.16 -4.32 20.91
N ILE A 148 -24.73 -5.41 20.41
CA ILE A 148 -24.42 -5.99 19.11
C ILE A 148 -25.71 -5.88 18.30
N GLU A 149 -25.73 -5.02 17.29
CA GLU A 149 -26.78 -5.02 16.26
C GLU A 149 -26.31 -5.82 15.04
N LYS A 150 -27.25 -6.57 14.42
CA LYS A 150 -27.03 -7.43 13.25
C LYS A 150 -27.31 -6.71 11.92
#